data_AF-A0A5B7ABB2-F1
#
_entry.id   AF-A0A5B7ABB2-F1
#
_cell.length_a   1.000
_cell.length_b   1.000
_cell.length_c   1.000
_cell.angle_alpha   90.00
_cell.angle_beta   90.00
_cell.angle_gamma   90.00
#
_symmetry.space_group_name_H-M   'P 1'
#
loop_
_entity.id
_entity.type
_entity.pdbx_description
1 polymer ?
#
loop_
_entity_poly.entity_id
_entity_poly.type
_entity_poly.pdbx_seq_one_letter_code
_entity_poly.pdbx_strand_id
1 'polypeptide(L)'
;MASNGTEAHTCPSPMKATSNGVFQGDNPLNFALPLAILQICVVVVVTRGLAVLLRPLRQPRVIAEIVGGILLGPSVLGRNKSYLKAIFPPKSITVLDTLANLGLLFFLFFAGLELDPKSLRRTGKKALGIAIAGITLPFALGIGS
;
A
#
# COMPACT_ATOMS: atom_id res chain seq x y z
N MET A 1 33.61 31.83 1.19
CA MET A 1 33.71 30.42 1.63
C MET A 1 32.44 29.71 1.20
N ALA A 2 32.45 29.09 0.02
CA ALA A 2 31.33 28.33 -0.52
C ALA A 2 31.51 26.87 -0.11
N SER A 3 30.59 26.34 0.69
CA SER A 3 30.58 24.91 1.05
C SER A 3 30.24 24.07 -0.17
N ASN A 4 31.15 23.17 -0.49
CA ASN A 4 31.01 22.04 -1.40
C ASN A 4 29.94 21.09 -0.84
N GLY A 5 28.82 20.96 -1.55
CA GLY A 5 27.70 20.08 -1.19
C GLY A 5 27.33 19.16 -2.35
N THR A 6 28.30 18.41 -2.88
CA THR A 6 28.01 17.25 -3.73
C THR A 6 27.50 16.12 -2.83
N GLU A 7 26.22 16.16 -2.47
CA GLU A 7 25.53 14.95 -2.03
C GLU A 7 25.52 13.99 -3.22
N ALA A 8 26.43 13.03 -3.19
CA ALA A 8 26.42 11.92 -4.12
C ALA A 8 25.07 11.19 -3.95
N HIS A 9 24.11 11.49 -4.83
CA HIS A 9 22.90 10.69 -5.03
C HIS A 9 23.33 9.29 -5.44
N THR A 10 23.63 8.47 -4.44
CA THR A 10 24.08 7.10 -4.61
C THR A 10 22.82 6.33 -5.01
N CYS A 11 22.62 6.13 -6.31
CA CYS A 11 21.52 5.32 -6.80
C CYS A 11 21.57 3.96 -6.07
N PRO A 12 20.54 3.60 -5.29
CA PRO A 12 20.51 2.30 -4.64
C PRO A 12 20.57 1.24 -5.74
N SER A 13 21.52 0.32 -5.63
CA SER A 13 21.70 -0.74 -6.63
C SER A 13 20.38 -1.50 -6.80
N PRO A 14 19.89 -1.68 -8.04
CA PRO A 14 18.62 -2.34 -8.30
C PRO A 14 18.66 -3.78 -7.76
N MET A 15 17.58 -4.20 -7.08
CA MET A 15 17.44 -5.59 -6.63
C MET A 15 17.34 -6.52 -7.84
N LYS A 16 18.02 -7.67 -7.78
CA LYS A 16 17.85 -8.72 -8.78
C LYS A 16 16.39 -9.23 -8.72
N ALA A 17 15.75 -9.32 -9.89
CA ALA A 17 14.34 -9.68 -10.00
C ALA A 17 14.09 -11.15 -9.65
N THR A 18 14.96 -12.06 -10.10
CA THR A 18 14.80 -13.51 -9.92
C THR A 18 15.94 -14.11 -9.08
N SER A 19 15.58 -15.07 -8.22
CA SER A 19 16.53 -15.88 -7.45
C SER A 19 16.84 -17.16 -8.22
N ASN A 20 18.08 -17.64 -8.17
CA ASN A 20 18.45 -18.93 -8.76
C ASN A 20 18.05 -20.13 -7.87
N GLY A 21 17.20 -19.90 -6.86
CA GLY A 21 16.61 -20.92 -6.00
C GLY A 21 17.34 -21.11 -4.67
N VAL A 22 16.59 -21.48 -3.63
CA VAL A 22 17.11 -21.73 -2.27
C VAL A 22 18.15 -22.86 -2.23
N PHE A 23 18.05 -23.81 -3.18
CA PHE A 23 18.98 -24.94 -3.33
C PHE A 23 20.38 -24.52 -3.80
N GLN A 24 20.54 -23.30 -4.32
CA GLN A 24 21.83 -22.73 -4.71
C GLN A 24 22.53 -21.99 -3.54
N GLY A 25 21.93 -21.97 -2.33
CA GLY A 25 22.44 -21.23 -1.17
C GLY A 25 22.07 -19.74 -1.17
N ASP A 26 21.22 -19.30 -2.10
CA ASP A 26 20.76 -17.92 -2.20
C ASP A 26 19.68 -17.61 -1.15
N ASN A 27 19.83 -16.50 -0.43
CA ASN A 27 18.82 -16.01 0.52
C ASN A 27 17.66 -15.33 -0.24
N PRO A 28 16.43 -15.89 -0.25
CA PRO A 28 15.31 -15.38 -1.05
C PRO A 28 14.85 -13.97 -0.65
N LEU A 29 15.21 -13.53 0.57
CA LEU A 29 14.90 -12.20 1.09
C LEU A 29 15.68 -11.05 0.41
N ASN A 30 16.74 -11.36 -0.37
CA ASN A 30 17.50 -10.35 -1.11
C ASN A 30 16.97 -10.06 -2.52
N PHE A 31 15.94 -10.80 -2.96
CA PHE A 31 15.37 -10.70 -4.30
C PHE A 31 14.01 -10.01 -4.25
N ALA A 32 13.68 -9.22 -5.27
CA ALA A 32 12.47 -8.39 -5.27
C ALA A 32 11.19 -9.22 -5.31
N LEU A 33 11.11 -10.24 -6.18
CA LEU A 33 9.88 -11.02 -6.38
C LEU A 33 9.52 -11.93 -5.20
N PRO A 34 10.43 -12.78 -4.66
CA PRO A 34 10.10 -13.65 -3.53
C PRO A 34 9.74 -12.85 -2.27
N LEU A 35 10.43 -11.72 -2.06
CA LEU A 35 10.16 -10.83 -0.95
C LEU A 35 8.78 -10.15 -1.09
N ALA A 36 8.41 -9.67 -2.29
CA ALA A 36 7.11 -9.08 -2.54
C ALA A 36 5.97 -10.09 -2.33
N ILE A 37 6.12 -11.33 -2.82
CA ILE A 37 5.14 -12.40 -2.59
C ILE A 37 4.98 -12.67 -1.09
N LEU A 38 6.10 -12.80 -0.37
CA LEU A 38 6.08 -13.02 1.08
C LEU A 38 5.40 -11.87 1.82
N GLN A 39 5.70 -10.62 1.47
CA GLN A 39 5.05 -9.43 2.03
C GLN A 39 3.54 -9.45 1.79
N ILE A 40 3.08 -9.74 0.57
CA ILE A 40 1.66 -9.84 0.24
C ILE A 40 1.00 -10.97 1.05
N CYS A 41 1.63 -12.14 1.15
CA CYS A 41 1.12 -13.25 1.95
C CYS A 41 0.96 -12.86 3.43
N VAL A 42 1.97 -12.23 4.02
CA VAL A 42 1.92 -11.74 5.41
C VAL A 42 0.79 -10.73 5.60
N VAL A 43 0.67 -9.76 4.69
CA VAL A 43 -0.40 -8.75 4.72
C VAL A 43 -1.78 -9.40 4.64
N VAL A 44 -2.00 -10.32 3.70
CA VAL A 44 -3.29 -11.02 3.52
C VAL A 44 -3.64 -11.88 4.73
N VAL A 45 -2.68 -12.63 5.28
CA VAL A 45 -2.92 -13.49 6.45
C VAL A 45 -3.30 -12.65 7.67
N VAL A 46 -2.56 -11.57 7.92
CA VAL A 46 -2.78 -10.71 9.09
C VAL A 46 -4.10 -9.95 8.96
N THR A 47 -4.36 -9.34 7.81
CA THR A 47 -5.62 -8.61 7.58
C THR A 47 -6.84 -9.54 7.61
N ARG A 48 -6.75 -10.76 7.08
CA ARG A 48 -7.84 -11.74 7.19
C ARG A 48 -8.03 -12.28 8.60
N GLY A 49 -6.94 -12.59 9.30
CA GLY A 49 -7.00 -13.01 10.70
C GLY A 49 -7.65 -11.93 11.56
N LEU A 50 -7.28 -10.67 11.33
CA LEU A 50 -7.85 -9.53 12.02
C LEU A 50 -9.32 -9.30 11.64
N ALA A 51 -9.69 -9.46 10.37
CA ALA A 51 -11.09 -9.36 9.93
C ALA A 51 -11.98 -10.43 10.58
N VAL A 52 -11.47 -11.64 10.79
CA VAL A 52 -12.18 -12.71 11.52
C VAL A 52 -12.29 -12.37 13.00
N LEU A 53 -11.22 -11.85 13.61
CA LEU A 53 -11.18 -11.47 15.03
C LEU A 53 -12.10 -10.29 15.35
N LEU A 54 -12.23 -9.30 14.46
CA LEU A 54 -13.12 -8.15 14.61
C LEU A 54 -14.53 -8.39 14.07
N ARG A 55 -14.81 -9.54 13.43
CA ARG A 55 -16.15 -9.94 13.02
C ARG A 55 -17.20 -9.88 14.14
N PRO A 56 -16.95 -10.33 15.39
CA PRO A 56 -17.90 -10.18 16.49
C PRO A 56 -18.24 -8.72 16.83
N LEU A 57 -17.36 -7.77 16.49
CA LEU A 57 -17.55 -6.33 16.72
C LEU A 57 -18.35 -5.63 15.61
N ARG A 58 -18.88 -6.38 14.63
CA ARG A 58 -19.63 -5.85 13.47
C ARG A 58 -18.88 -4.81 12.65
N GLN A 59 -17.54 -4.83 12.66
CA GLN A 59 -16.76 -3.89 11.86
C GLN A 59 -16.71 -4.30 10.38
N PRO A 60 -16.88 -3.35 9.44
CA PRO A 60 -16.61 -3.56 8.03
C PRO A 60 -15.20 -4.08 7.79
N ARG A 61 -15.06 -5.00 6.83
CA ARG A 61 -13.77 -5.64 6.48
C ARG A 61 -12.66 -4.62 6.18
N VAL A 62 -13.01 -3.50 5.54
CA VAL A 62 -12.07 -2.43 5.18
C VAL A 62 -11.37 -1.85 6.41
N ILE A 63 -12.05 -1.77 7.56
CA ILE A 63 -11.45 -1.26 8.81
C ILE A 63 -10.37 -2.22 9.32
N ALA A 64 -10.62 -3.53 9.28
CA ALA A 64 -9.63 -4.53 9.67
C ALA A 64 -8.40 -4.52 8.75
N GLU A 65 -8.57 -4.21 7.47
CA GLU A 65 -7.46 -4.04 6.53
C GLU A 65 -6.60 -2.81 6.87
N ILE A 66 -7.23 -1.67 7.19
CA ILE A 66 -6.53 -0.45 7.62
C ILE A 66 -5.78 -0.69 8.94
N VAL A 67 -6.43 -1.29 9.95
CA VAL A 67 -5.79 -1.59 11.24
C VAL A 67 -4.65 -2.60 11.06
N GLY A 68 -4.84 -3.63 10.22
CA GLY A 68 -3.80 -4.59 9.89
C GLY A 68 -2.58 -3.93 9.24
N GLY A 69 -2.80 -2.96 8.35
CA GLY A 69 -1.75 -2.14 7.76
C GLY A 69 -1.01 -1.29 8.80
N ILE A 70 -1.73 -0.63 9.72
CA ILE A 70 -1.12 0.15 10.81
C ILE A 70 -0.29 -0.74 11.74
N LEU A 71 -0.78 -1.95 12.04
CA LEU A 71 -0.08 -2.93 12.86
C LEU A 71 1.22 -3.39 12.20
N LEU A 72 1.15 -3.78 10.92
CA LEU A 72 2.31 -4.25 10.15
C LEU A 72 3.29 -3.14 9.78
N GLY A 73 2.80 -1.90 9.73
CA GLY A 73 3.58 -0.72 9.43
C GLY A 73 4.59 -0.35 10.51
N PRO A 74 5.34 0.75 10.29
CA PRO A 74 6.37 1.20 11.23
C PRO A 74 5.81 1.54 12.63
N SER A 75 4.52 1.83 12.72
CA SER A 75 3.84 2.35 13.92
C SER A 75 3.76 1.35 15.09
N VAL A 76 3.57 0.05 14.82
CA VAL A 76 3.45 -0.96 15.89
C VAL A 76 4.56 -2.00 15.79
N LEU A 77 4.52 -2.89 14.78
CA LEU A 77 5.56 -3.93 14.63
C LEU A 77 6.91 -3.33 14.22
N GLY A 78 6.92 -2.15 13.61
CA GLY A 78 8.16 -1.51 13.21
C GLY A 78 8.99 -0.86 14.31
N ARG A 79 8.54 -0.90 15.57
CA ARG A 79 9.40 -0.61 16.73
C ARG A 79 10.57 -1.59 16.81
N ASN A 80 10.42 -2.81 16.28
CA ASN A 80 11.52 -3.75 16.13
C ASN A 80 12.24 -3.54 14.78
N LYS A 81 13.41 -2.89 14.83
CA LYS A 81 14.24 -2.62 13.64
C LYS A 81 14.66 -3.89 12.89
N SER A 82 14.79 -5.03 13.57
CA SER A 82 15.13 -6.30 12.93
C SER A 82 13.97 -6.83 12.08
N TYR A 83 12.73 -6.66 12.53
CA TYR A 83 11.53 -7.06 11.78
C TYR A 83 11.35 -6.20 10.51
N LEU A 84 11.47 -4.86 10.64
CA LEU A 84 11.39 -3.97 9.47
C LEU A 84 12.49 -4.27 8.45
N LYS A 85 13.73 -4.48 8.90
CA LYS A 85 14.84 -4.74 7.98
C LYS A 85 14.72 -6.10 7.28
N ALA A 86 14.10 -7.09 7.94
CA ALA A 86 13.92 -8.43 7.39
C ALA A 86 12.72 -8.53 6.43
N ILE A 87 11.57 -7.93 6.79
CA ILE A 87 10.31 -8.07 6.06
C ILE A 87 10.09 -6.89 5.11
N PHE A 88 10.44 -5.66 5.49
CA PHE A 88 10.19 -4.43 4.72
C PHE A 88 11.48 -3.59 4.53
N PRO A 89 12.52 -4.12 3.86
CA PRO A 89 13.71 -3.33 3.56
C PRO A 89 13.36 -2.14 2.65
N PRO A 90 14.04 -0.99 2.78
CA PRO A 90 13.68 0.24 2.05
C PRO A 90 13.72 0.08 0.53
N LYS A 91 14.52 -0.86 0.01
CA LYS A 91 14.58 -1.19 -1.42
C LYS A 91 13.31 -1.89 -1.94
N SER A 92 12.58 -2.59 -1.08
CA SER A 92 11.34 -3.29 -1.44
C SER A 92 10.12 -2.37 -1.47
N ILE A 93 10.16 -1.25 -0.73
CA ILE A 93 9.05 -0.29 -0.65
C ILE A 93 8.72 0.26 -2.03
N THR A 94 9.71 0.60 -2.86
CA THR A 94 9.48 1.09 -4.23
C THR A 94 8.77 0.05 -5.11
N VAL A 95 9.07 -1.24 -4.93
CA VAL A 95 8.39 -2.32 -5.68
C VAL A 95 6.96 -2.50 -5.18
N LEU A 96 6.74 -2.37 -3.87
CA LEU A 96 5.41 -2.43 -3.26
C LEU A 96 4.54 -1.25 -3.66
N ASP A 97 5.08 -0.04 -3.70
CA ASP A 97 4.35 1.16 -4.12
C ASP A 97 3.90 1.05 -5.58
N THR A 98 4.74 0.54 -6.46
CA THR A 98 4.35 0.34 -7.87
C THR A 98 3.24 -0.72 -8.00
N LEU A 99 3.36 -1.84 -7.28
CA LEU A 99 2.30 -2.86 -7.22
C LEU A 99 1.00 -2.33 -6.61
N ALA A 100 1.08 -1.54 -5.54
CA ALA A 100 -0.07 -0.97 -4.86
C ALA A 100 -0.82 0.03 -5.75
N ASN A 101 -0.08 0.92 -6.43
CA ASN A 101 -0.66 1.86 -7.38
C ASN A 101 -1.32 1.16 -8.57
N LEU A 102 -0.68 0.11 -9.09
CA LEU A 102 -1.22 -0.71 -10.18
C LEU A 102 -2.47 -1.49 -9.73
N GLY A 103 -2.46 -2.06 -8.52
CA GLY A 103 -3.61 -2.71 -7.92
C GLY A 103 -4.78 -1.75 -7.67
N LEU A 104 -4.49 -0.54 -7.17
CA LEU A 104 -5.49 0.52 -7.00
C LEU A 104 -6.08 0.97 -8.34
N LEU A 105 -5.25 1.12 -9.37
CA LEU A 105 -5.70 1.48 -10.71
C LEU A 105 -6.64 0.40 -11.26
N PHE A 106 -6.27 -0.88 -11.16
CA PHE A 106 -7.14 -1.97 -11.58
C PHE A 106 -8.42 -2.03 -10.76
N PHE A 107 -8.35 -1.81 -9.44
CA PHE A 107 -9.52 -1.77 -8.58
C PHE A 107 -10.50 -0.65 -9.01
N LEU A 108 -10.00 0.56 -9.24
CA LEU A 108 -10.81 1.68 -9.71
C LEU A 108 -11.36 1.44 -11.12
N PHE A 109 -10.60 0.77 -11.99
CA PHE A 109 -11.06 0.36 -13.30
C PHE A 109 -12.21 -0.65 -13.21
N PHE A 110 -12.08 -1.71 -12.40
CA PHE A 110 -13.15 -2.68 -12.18
C PHE A 110 -14.39 -2.03 -11.56
N ALA A 111 -14.21 -1.18 -10.56
CA ALA A 111 -15.31 -0.40 -9.99
C ALA A 111 -15.98 0.44 -11.07
N GLY A 112 -15.22 1.06 -11.98
CA GLY A 112 -15.73 1.81 -13.13
C GLY A 112 -16.52 0.96 -14.12
N LEU A 113 -16.12 -0.29 -14.36
CA LEU A 113 -16.84 -1.23 -15.23
C LEU A 113 -18.14 -1.73 -14.61
N GLU A 114 -18.22 -1.80 -13.27
CA GLU A 114 -19.45 -2.16 -12.55
C GLU A 114 -20.48 -1.01 -12.55
N LEU A 115 -20.06 0.22 -12.84
CA LEU A 115 -20.96 1.38 -12.91
C LEU A 115 -21.80 1.38 -14.19
N ASP A 116 -23.12 1.51 -14.03
CA ASP A 116 -24.06 1.65 -15.14
C ASP A 116 -24.00 3.08 -15.74
N PRO A 117 -23.63 3.25 -17.04
CA PRO A 117 -23.52 4.56 -17.68
C PRO A 117 -24.86 5.27 -17.86
N LYS A 118 -25.98 4.54 -17.98
CA LYS A 118 -27.34 5.08 -18.07
C LYS A 118 -27.79 5.64 -16.73
N SER A 119 -27.48 4.95 -15.63
CA SER A 119 -27.69 5.46 -14.27
C SER A 119 -26.85 6.72 -14.04
N LEU A 120 -25.56 6.67 -14.38
CA LEU A 120 -24.64 7.81 -14.27
C LEU A 120 -25.11 9.03 -15.07
N ARG A 121 -25.63 8.86 -16.29
CA ARG A 121 -26.14 9.99 -17.09
C ARG A 121 -27.39 10.63 -16.48
N ARG A 122 -28.25 9.86 -15.81
CA ARG A 122 -29.51 10.35 -15.21
C ARG A 122 -29.27 11.10 -13.90
N THR A 123 -28.40 10.59 -13.03
CA THR A 123 -28.12 11.17 -11.71
C THR A 123 -26.82 11.97 -11.64
N GLY A 124 -26.02 11.97 -12.72
CA GLY A 124 -24.66 12.53 -12.76
C GLY A 124 -24.56 13.98 -12.35
N LYS A 125 -25.53 14.84 -12.71
CA LYS A 125 -25.53 16.25 -12.28
C LYS A 125 -25.60 16.40 -10.76
N LYS A 126 -26.41 15.58 -10.09
CA LYS A 126 -26.53 15.59 -8.62
C LYS A 126 -25.32 14.93 -7.97
N ALA A 127 -24.86 13.80 -8.53
CA ALA A 127 -23.69 13.09 -8.05
C ALA A 127 -22.42 13.96 -8.13
N LEU A 128 -22.26 14.75 -9.19
CA LEU A 128 -21.15 15.70 -9.35
C LEU A 128 -21.16 16.77 -8.26
N GLY A 129 -22.34 17.33 -7.93
CA GLY A 129 -22.47 18.29 -6.84
C GLY A 129 -22.07 17.70 -5.48
N ILE A 130 -22.50 16.46 -5.19
CA ILE A 130 -22.11 15.74 -3.98
C ILE A 130 -20.60 15.45 -3.95
N ALA A 131 -20.02 15.05 -5.08
CA ALA A 131 -18.59 14.78 -5.19
C ALA A 131 -17.74 16.04 -4.98
N ILE A 132 -18.10 17.15 -5.63
CA ILE A 132 -17.39 18.43 -5.47
C ILE A 132 -17.52 18.91 -4.02
N ALA A 133 -18.72 18.91 -3.45
CA ALA A 133 -18.91 19.31 -2.06
C ALA A 133 -18.12 18.41 -1.09
N GLY A 134 -18.16 17.09 -1.30
CA GLY A 134 -17.48 16.10 -0.47
C GLY A 134 -15.94 16.16 -0.54
N ILE A 135 -15.36 16.69 -1.62
CA ILE A 135 -13.91 16.90 -1.77
C ILE A 135 -13.53 18.29 -1.25
N THR A 136 -14.21 19.35 -1.71
CA THR A 136 -13.86 20.73 -1.39
C THR A 136 -14.04 21.03 0.09
N LEU A 137 -15.08 20.50 0.74
CA LEU A 137 -15.35 20.77 2.15
C LEU A 137 -14.24 20.28 3.10
N PRO A 138 -13.82 18.99 3.10
CA PRO A 138 -12.71 18.55 3.96
C PRO A 138 -11.39 19.22 3.59
N PHE A 139 -11.17 19.55 2.31
CA PHE A 139 -9.98 20.26 1.88
C PHE A 139 -9.92 21.69 2.43
N ALA A 140 -11.04 22.42 2.36
CA ALA A 140 -11.16 23.77 2.92
C ALA A 140 -11.02 23.78 4.45
N LEU A 141 -11.62 22.80 5.14
CA LEU A 141 -11.48 22.66 6.59
C LEU A 141 -10.05 22.28 7.01
N GLY A 142 -9.36 21.44 6.23
CA GLY A 142 -7.99 21.01 6.52
C GLY A 142 -6.92 22.08 6.25
N ILE A 143 -7.16 23.02 5.33
CA ILE A 143 -6.24 24.16 5.10
C ILE A 143 -6.30 25.18 6.25
N GLY A 144 -7.41 25.23 6.98
CA GLY A 144 -7.61 26.17 8.10
C GLY A 144 -7.08 25.70 9.45
N SER A 145 -6.46 24.52 9.54
CA SER A 145 -5.88 23.93 10.77
C SER A 145 -4.37 23.87 10.75
#